data_AF-A0A1S4A1L6-F1
#
_entry.id   AF-A0A1S4A1L6-F1
#
_cell.length_a   1.000
_cell.length_b   1.000
_cell.length_c   1.000
_cell.angle_alpha   90.00
_cell.angle_beta   90.00
_cell.angle_gamma   90.00
#
_symmetry.space_group_name_H-M   'P 1'
#
loop_
_entity.id
_entity.type
_entity.pdbx_description
1 polymer ?
#
loop_
_entity_poly.entity_id
_entity_poly.type
_entity_poly.pdbx_seq_one_letter_code
_entity_poly.pdbx_strand_id
1 'polypeptide(L)'
;MRIGAFSFDSQNALLTNNLILPLKIHKGKTTEKMLESNGCCVVRNIKSGIWISDLQLVRCPVCDLNTCDGTMQVLDARHIELFLSEGYQDGSWDYELLGSHDVKKQADGASAGIFDIKHLKDCSTSAVLNLKSWVGKPKDWQPKAMIAPYAVAVNTNLQENEGLHIKFHTMKSGKNGEIVSMRICEQLL
;
A
#
# COMPACT_ATOMS: atom_id res chain seq x y z
N MET A 1 -4.33 -12.86 3.20
CA MET A 1 -5.73 -12.58 3.55
C MET A 1 -6.34 -11.70 2.49
N ARG A 2 -7.48 -12.09 1.90
CA ARG A 2 -8.25 -11.22 1.01
C ARG A 2 -8.93 -10.14 1.85
N ILE A 3 -8.70 -8.87 1.54
CA ILE A 3 -9.37 -7.75 2.22
C ILE A 3 -10.74 -7.51 1.58
N GLY A 4 -10.76 -7.38 0.26
CA GLY A 4 -12.00 -7.12 -0.50
C GLY A 4 -11.72 -6.47 -1.84
N ALA A 5 -12.74 -5.81 -2.39
CA ALA A 5 -12.66 -5.04 -3.62
C ALA A 5 -13.07 -3.58 -3.41
N PHE A 6 -12.42 -2.68 -4.13
CA PHE A 6 -12.69 -1.25 -4.16
C PHE A 6 -12.50 -0.75 -5.60
N SER A 7 -12.89 0.48 -5.89
CA SER A 7 -12.87 1.02 -7.24
C SER A 7 -11.98 2.25 -7.36
N PHE A 8 -11.49 2.48 -8.58
CA PHE A 8 -10.94 3.75 -9.01
C PHE A 8 -11.81 4.35 -10.12
N ASP A 9 -12.34 5.53 -9.87
CA ASP A 9 -13.04 6.36 -10.84
C ASP A 9 -12.09 7.33 -11.55
N SER A 10 -10.90 7.55 -10.99
CA SER A 10 -9.84 8.35 -11.59
C SER A 10 -8.62 7.51 -11.95
N GLN A 11 -7.75 8.06 -12.80
CA GLN A 11 -6.46 7.44 -13.13
C GLN A 11 -5.34 7.86 -12.16
N ASN A 12 -5.69 8.33 -10.96
CA ASN A 12 -4.71 8.77 -9.96
C ASN A 12 -4.96 8.13 -8.59
N ALA A 13 -3.99 7.35 -8.12
CA ALA A 13 -4.00 6.76 -6.78
C ALA A 13 -3.05 7.51 -5.85
N LEU A 14 -3.45 7.65 -4.59
CA LEU A 14 -2.55 7.99 -3.49
C LEU A 14 -2.14 6.70 -2.79
N LEU A 15 -0.85 6.44 -2.74
CA LEU A 15 -0.25 5.39 -1.90
C LEU A 15 0.41 6.08 -0.70
N THR A 16 0.24 5.52 0.49
CA THR A 16 0.80 6.11 1.72
C THR A 16 1.09 5.04 2.76
N ASN A 17 2.19 5.19 3.51
CA ASN A 17 2.42 4.43 4.75
C ASN A 17 1.91 5.17 6.00
N ASN A 18 1.35 6.35 5.82
CA ASN A 18 0.84 7.19 6.90
C ASN A 18 -0.64 7.45 6.67
N LEU A 19 -1.47 6.99 7.60
CA LEU A 19 -2.93 7.10 7.55
C LEU A 19 -3.46 8.24 8.45
N ILE A 20 -2.56 9.06 9.03
CA ILE A 20 -2.91 10.19 9.88
C ILE A 20 -3.15 11.44 9.04
N LEU A 21 -4.20 12.18 9.37
CA LEU A 21 -4.56 13.45 8.71
C LEU A 21 -3.74 14.64 9.23
N PRO A 22 -3.47 15.66 8.37
CA PRO A 22 -3.84 15.73 6.97
C PRO A 22 -2.83 15.01 6.07
N LEU A 23 -3.34 14.21 5.11
CA LEU A 23 -2.54 13.67 4.02
C LEU A 23 -2.04 14.84 3.15
N LYS A 24 -0.82 15.32 3.39
CA LYS A 24 -0.27 16.50 2.70
C LYS A 24 0.21 16.12 1.29
N ILE A 25 -0.71 16.10 0.34
CA ILE A 25 -0.36 16.02 -1.09
C ILE A 25 0.21 17.38 -1.52
N HIS A 26 1.54 17.48 -1.57
CA HIS A 26 2.22 18.69 -2.02
C HIS A 26 2.22 18.75 -3.55
N LYS A 27 1.37 19.60 -4.13
CA LYS A 27 1.36 19.86 -5.58
C LYS A 27 2.74 20.41 -5.99
N GLY A 28 3.43 19.72 -6.90
CA GLY A 28 4.69 20.17 -7.50
C GLY A 28 5.97 19.45 -7.05
N LYS A 29 5.90 18.52 -6.08
CA LYS A 29 7.04 17.63 -5.77
C LYS A 29 7.07 16.43 -6.72
N THR A 30 8.27 15.94 -7.06
CA THR A 30 8.43 14.66 -7.76
C THR A 30 8.00 13.51 -6.84
N THR A 31 7.66 12.37 -7.43
CA THR A 31 7.27 11.15 -6.72
C THR A 31 8.34 10.76 -5.69
N GLU A 32 9.64 10.81 -6.03
CA GLU A 32 10.70 10.45 -5.10
C GLU A 32 10.74 11.40 -3.89
N LYS A 33 10.64 12.72 -4.14
CA LYS A 33 10.64 13.72 -3.06
C LYS A 33 9.42 13.58 -2.13
N MET A 34 8.28 13.13 -2.65
CA MET A 34 7.09 12.88 -1.80
C MET A 34 7.28 11.63 -0.93
N LEU A 35 7.85 10.56 -1.50
CA LEU A 35 8.17 9.33 -0.78
C LEU A 35 9.17 9.58 0.34
N GLU A 36 10.30 10.23 0.01
CA GLU A 36 11.34 10.53 0.99
C GLU A 36 10.82 11.37 2.16
N SER A 37 9.99 12.40 1.89
CA SER A 37 9.58 13.36 2.91
C SER A 37 8.34 12.98 3.71
N ASN A 38 7.40 12.22 3.13
CA ASN A 38 6.09 11.97 3.74
C ASN A 38 5.66 10.49 3.72
N GLY A 39 6.45 9.60 3.12
CA GLY A 39 6.07 8.19 2.95
C GLY A 39 4.81 8.01 2.11
N CYS A 40 4.54 8.93 1.18
CA CYS A 40 3.40 8.87 0.29
C CYS A 40 3.75 9.28 -1.14
N CYS A 41 3.01 8.77 -2.12
CA CYS A 41 3.16 9.15 -3.51
C CYS A 41 1.85 9.14 -4.27
N VAL A 42 1.80 9.92 -5.35
CA VAL A 42 0.70 9.90 -6.30
C VAL A 42 1.12 9.10 -7.51
N VAL A 43 0.43 7.99 -7.76
CA VAL A 43 0.61 7.16 -8.94
C VAL A 43 -0.41 7.59 -9.98
N ARG A 44 0.04 7.80 -11.22
CA ARG A 44 -0.78 8.25 -12.35
C ARG A 44 -0.86 7.16 -13.41
N ASN A 45 -1.84 7.26 -14.31
CA ASN A 45 -2.06 6.29 -15.38
C ASN A 45 -2.40 4.89 -14.83
N ILE A 46 -3.13 4.83 -13.71
CA ILE A 46 -3.71 3.57 -13.23
C ILE A 46 -4.96 3.25 -14.03
N LYS A 47 -5.22 1.95 -14.20
CA LYS A 47 -6.44 1.46 -14.81
C LYS A 47 -7.65 1.73 -13.90
N SER A 48 -8.63 2.47 -14.39
CA SER A 48 -9.91 2.67 -13.71
C SER A 48 -10.74 1.39 -13.66
N GLY A 49 -11.66 1.28 -12.70
CA GLY A 49 -12.51 0.11 -12.50
C GLY A 49 -12.29 -0.56 -11.15
N ILE A 50 -12.61 -1.85 -11.07
CA ILE A 50 -12.61 -2.62 -9.83
C ILE A 50 -11.22 -3.22 -9.57
N TRP A 51 -10.74 -3.03 -8.36
CA TRP A 51 -9.48 -3.55 -7.85
C TRP A 51 -9.74 -4.46 -6.67
N ILE A 52 -8.96 -5.52 -6.60
CA ILE A 52 -8.97 -6.50 -5.52
C ILE A 52 -7.75 -6.24 -4.66
N SER A 53 -7.94 -6.21 -3.34
CA SER A 53 -6.87 -5.99 -2.39
C SER A 53 -6.64 -7.16 -1.45
N ASP A 54 -5.37 -7.47 -1.23
CA ASP A 54 -4.89 -8.54 -0.38
C ASP A 54 -3.86 -8.00 0.62
N LEU A 55 -3.88 -8.56 1.83
CA LEU A 55 -2.85 -8.38 2.83
C LEU A 55 -2.03 -9.67 2.95
N GLN A 56 -0.71 -9.56 2.83
CA GLN A 56 0.20 -10.66 3.07
C GLN A 56 1.15 -10.30 4.21
N LEU A 57 1.31 -11.23 5.15
CA LEU A 57 2.40 -11.21 6.11
C LEU A 57 3.37 -12.29 5.66
N VAL A 58 4.59 -11.88 5.32
CA VAL A 58 5.64 -12.80 4.85
C VAL A 58 6.87 -12.63 5.71
N ARG A 59 7.64 -13.70 5.86
CA ARG A 59 9.00 -13.60 6.39
C ARG A 59 9.89 -12.89 5.38
N CYS A 60 10.98 -12.28 5.84
CA CYS A 60 11.88 -11.53 4.97
C CYS A 60 12.37 -12.41 3.81
N PRO A 61 12.03 -12.09 2.55
CA PRO A 61 12.34 -12.93 1.40
C PRO A 61 13.82 -12.84 0.98
N VAL A 62 14.60 -11.93 1.58
CA VAL A 62 16.05 -11.78 1.30
C VAL A 62 16.87 -12.85 2.01
N CYS A 63 16.45 -13.26 3.20
CA CYS A 63 17.18 -14.20 4.05
C CYS A 63 16.44 -15.54 4.18
N ASP A 64 15.09 -15.57 4.21
CA ASP A 64 14.27 -16.76 4.57
C ASP A 64 14.78 -17.54 5.80
N LEU A 65 15.57 -16.87 6.65
CA LEU A 65 16.16 -17.46 7.85
C LEU A 65 15.15 -17.34 8.99
N ASN A 66 15.01 -18.41 9.79
CA ASN A 66 14.20 -18.40 11.01
C ASN A 66 14.66 -17.36 12.05
N THR A 67 15.85 -16.79 11.88
CA THR A 67 16.48 -15.79 12.76
C THR A 67 16.37 -14.36 12.22
N CYS A 68 15.65 -14.15 11.12
CA CYS A 68 15.54 -12.87 10.46
C CYS A 68 14.24 -12.19 10.93
N ASP A 69 14.36 -11.17 11.78
CA ASP A 69 13.22 -10.46 12.38
C ASP A 69 12.39 -9.64 11.39
N GLY A 70 12.82 -9.56 10.12
CA GLY A 70 12.18 -8.83 9.04
C GLY A 70 10.82 -9.42 8.63
N THR A 71 9.83 -9.42 9.52
CA THR A 71 8.44 -9.63 9.13
C THR A 71 8.04 -8.50 8.21
N MET A 72 7.46 -8.87 7.08
CA MET A 72 7.05 -7.93 6.05
C MET A 72 5.52 -7.93 5.93
N GLN A 73 4.95 -6.74 6.07
CA GLN A 73 3.56 -6.48 5.71
C GLN A 73 3.50 -6.02 4.26
N VAL A 74 2.63 -6.65 3.47
CA VAL A 74 2.40 -6.27 2.08
C VAL A 74 0.93 -5.99 1.85
N LEU A 75 0.60 -4.74 1.52
CA LEU A 75 -0.68 -4.36 0.93
C LEU A 75 -0.54 -4.44 -0.57
N ASP A 76 -1.25 -5.37 -1.19
CA ASP A 76 -1.29 -5.56 -2.63
C ASP A 76 -2.68 -5.19 -3.16
N ALA A 77 -2.72 -4.51 -4.30
CA ALA A 77 -3.93 -4.17 -5.02
C ALA A 77 -3.75 -4.48 -6.50
N ARG A 78 -4.71 -5.18 -7.10
CA ARG A 78 -4.67 -5.62 -8.50
C ARG A 78 -6.00 -5.32 -9.18
N HIS A 79 -5.94 -4.73 -10.37
CA HIS A 79 -7.13 -4.55 -11.21
C HIS A 79 -7.73 -5.92 -11.56
N ILE A 80 -9.06 -6.06 -11.56
CA ILE A 80 -9.70 -7.38 -11.76
C ILE A 80 -9.40 -8.01 -13.13
N GLU A 81 -9.28 -7.20 -14.18
CA GLU A 81 -8.99 -7.69 -15.53
C GLU A 81 -7.52 -8.16 -15.71
N LEU A 82 -6.62 -7.84 -14.77
CA LEU A 82 -5.23 -8.31 -14.84
C LEU A 82 -5.17 -9.84 -14.84
N PHE A 83 -6.09 -10.52 -14.16
CA PHE A 83 -6.16 -11.99 -14.14
C PHE A 83 -6.57 -12.61 -15.48
N LEU A 84 -7.05 -11.81 -16.44
CA LEU A 84 -7.39 -12.25 -17.79
C LEU A 84 -6.24 -12.04 -18.79
N SER A 85 -5.16 -11.38 -18.37
CA SER A 85 -4.04 -11.02 -19.25
C SER A 85 -3.02 -12.14 -19.30
N GLU A 86 -2.67 -12.59 -20.51
CA GLU A 86 -1.66 -13.64 -20.72
C GLU A 86 -0.33 -13.28 -20.05
N GLY A 87 0.12 -12.03 -20.20
CA GLY A 87 1.37 -11.57 -19.59
C GLY A 87 1.41 -11.59 -18.05
N TYR A 88 0.25 -11.60 -17.40
CA TYR A 88 0.18 -11.82 -15.95
C TYR A 88 0.14 -13.32 -15.63
N GLN A 89 -0.62 -14.10 -16.41
CA GLN A 89 -0.79 -15.54 -16.21
C GLN A 89 0.51 -16.32 -16.45
N ASP A 90 1.32 -15.90 -17.43
CA ASP A 90 2.60 -16.50 -17.77
C ASP A 90 3.77 -15.98 -16.90
N GLY A 91 3.52 -14.96 -16.06
CA GLY A 91 4.50 -14.36 -15.16
C GLY A 91 5.50 -13.41 -15.85
N SER A 92 5.23 -12.96 -17.08
CA SER A 92 6.12 -12.04 -17.81
C SER A 92 6.03 -10.59 -17.33
N TRP A 93 5.01 -10.22 -16.55
CA TRP A 93 4.88 -8.90 -15.96
C TRP A 93 5.51 -8.82 -14.56
N ASP A 94 6.44 -7.89 -14.41
CA ASP A 94 7.15 -7.64 -13.16
C ASP A 94 6.69 -6.35 -12.45
N TYR A 95 6.92 -6.32 -11.15
CA TYR A 95 6.79 -5.09 -10.36
C TYR A 95 8.03 -4.21 -10.54
N GLU A 96 7.80 -2.95 -10.86
CA GLU A 96 8.80 -1.88 -10.87
C GLU A 96 8.78 -1.14 -9.53
N LEU A 97 9.95 -0.87 -8.96
CA LEU A 97 10.09 -0.02 -7.77
C LEU A 97 9.84 1.45 -8.13
N LEU A 98 8.84 2.06 -7.51
CA LEU A 98 8.59 3.49 -7.60
C LEU A 98 9.48 4.31 -6.67
N GLY A 99 9.84 3.73 -5.52
CA GLY A 99 10.72 4.34 -4.54
C GLY A 99 10.52 3.75 -3.14
N SER A 100 11.26 4.29 -2.18
CA SER A 100 11.28 3.82 -0.80
C SER A 100 11.27 4.95 0.21
N HIS A 101 10.94 4.61 1.46
CA HIS A 101 10.95 5.53 2.60
C HIS A 101 11.40 4.77 3.85
N ASP A 102 12.29 5.37 4.64
CA ASP A 102 12.76 4.78 5.90
C ASP A 102 12.17 5.52 7.09
N VAL A 103 11.61 4.76 8.03
CA VAL A 103 11.32 5.21 9.38
C VAL A 103 12.43 4.70 10.27
N LYS A 104 13.45 5.54 10.54
CA LYS A 104 14.65 5.17 11.31
C LYS A 104 14.49 5.37 12.82
N LYS A 105 13.38 4.87 13.35
CA LYS A 105 13.02 4.89 14.77
C LYS A 105 11.92 3.87 15.01
N GLN A 106 11.74 3.48 16.27
CA GLN A 106 10.63 2.63 16.68
C GLN A 106 9.30 3.10 16.09
N ALA A 107 8.64 2.19 15.36
CA ALA A 107 7.32 2.38 14.81
C ALA A 107 6.27 1.65 15.65
N ASP A 108 5.16 2.32 15.97
CA ASP A 108 4.05 1.72 16.72
C ASP A 108 3.25 0.70 15.87
N GLY A 109 3.30 0.86 14.55
CA GLY A 109 2.56 0.04 13.60
C GLY A 109 3.12 0.15 12.18
N ALA A 110 2.95 -0.91 11.41
CA ALA A 110 3.07 -0.90 9.96
C ALA A 110 1.70 -0.58 9.38
N SER A 111 1.57 0.55 8.69
CA SER A 111 0.33 1.07 8.13
C SER A 111 0.51 1.31 6.64
N ALA A 112 -0.43 0.85 5.82
CA ALA A 112 -0.42 1.15 4.40
C ALA A 112 -1.83 1.45 3.90
N GLY A 113 -1.95 2.37 2.95
CA GLY A 113 -3.23 2.71 2.34
C GLY A 113 -3.12 3.11 0.88
N ILE A 114 -4.18 2.80 0.14
CA ILE A 114 -4.36 3.09 -1.27
C ILE A 114 -5.73 3.76 -1.43
N PHE A 115 -5.74 4.93 -2.07
CA PHE A 115 -6.94 5.76 -2.20
C PHE A 115 -7.09 6.28 -3.64
N ASP A 116 -8.33 6.34 -4.14
CA ASP A 116 -8.63 7.21 -5.28
C ASP A 116 -8.58 8.67 -4.82
N ILE A 117 -7.69 9.46 -5.44
CA ILE A 117 -7.49 10.87 -5.09
C ILE A 117 -8.77 11.68 -5.25
N LYS A 118 -9.61 11.32 -6.22
CA LYS A 118 -10.89 12.00 -6.48
C LYS A 118 -11.83 11.92 -5.27
N HIS A 119 -11.76 10.82 -4.51
CA HIS A 119 -12.68 10.49 -3.42
C HIS A 119 -12.06 10.63 -2.02
N LEU A 120 -10.88 11.25 -1.90
CA LEU A 120 -10.18 11.42 -0.61
C LEU A 120 -10.99 12.19 0.44
N LYS A 121 -11.87 13.08 0.00
CA LYS A 121 -12.71 13.91 0.88
C LYS A 121 -14.12 13.35 1.08
N ASP A 122 -14.43 12.22 0.45
CA ASP A 122 -15.75 11.63 0.53
C ASP A 122 -15.96 10.99 1.91
N CYS A 123 -17.21 11.04 2.39
CA CYS A 123 -17.57 10.44 3.66
C CYS A 123 -17.22 8.96 3.73
N SER A 124 -17.34 8.23 2.63
CA SER A 124 -16.96 6.82 2.55
C SER A 124 -15.49 6.57 2.85
N THR A 125 -14.61 7.48 2.43
CA THR A 125 -13.15 7.37 2.63
C THR A 125 -12.75 7.76 4.05
N SER A 126 -13.53 8.61 4.71
CA SER A 126 -13.25 9.04 6.09
C SER A 126 -13.18 7.89 7.10
N ALA A 127 -13.93 6.80 6.86
CA ALA A 127 -13.91 5.62 7.72
C ALA A 127 -12.54 4.91 7.72
N VAL A 128 -11.85 4.91 6.57
CA VAL A 128 -10.48 4.37 6.45
C VAL A 128 -9.48 5.22 7.25
N LEU A 129 -9.64 6.54 7.23
CA LEU A 129 -8.75 7.49 7.93
C LEU A 129 -9.07 7.62 9.43
N ASN A 130 -10.21 7.12 9.89
CA ASN A 130 -10.55 7.05 11.31
C ASN A 130 -9.92 5.81 11.96
N LEU A 131 -8.59 5.80 12.09
CA LEU A 131 -7.80 4.66 12.58
C LEU A 131 -8.36 4.03 13.86
N LYS A 132 -8.73 4.86 14.83
CA LYS A 132 -9.27 4.42 16.13
C LYS A 132 -10.50 3.52 16.03
N SER A 133 -11.23 3.55 14.91
CA SER A 133 -12.44 2.75 14.71
C SER A 133 -12.18 1.31 14.28
N TRP A 134 -11.01 0.99 13.74
CA TRP A 134 -10.77 -0.32 13.12
C TRP A 134 -9.39 -0.93 13.38
N VAL A 135 -8.37 -0.14 13.76
CA VAL A 135 -7.04 -0.69 14.07
C VAL A 135 -7.07 -1.52 15.36
N GLY A 136 -6.09 -2.41 15.49
CA GLY A 136 -5.93 -3.24 16.69
C GLY A 136 -5.72 -2.37 17.92
N LYS A 137 -6.24 -2.82 19.07
CA LYS A 137 -5.92 -2.19 20.36
C LYS A 137 -4.40 -2.29 20.64
N PRO A 138 -3.85 -1.46 21.53
CA PRO A 138 -2.46 -1.61 21.94
C PRO A 138 -2.13 -3.06 22.33
N LYS A 139 -1.02 -3.59 21.80
CA LYS A 139 -0.58 -5.00 21.96
C LYS A 139 -1.42 -6.05 21.23
N ASP A 140 -2.42 -5.68 20.44
CA ASP A 140 -3.02 -6.57 19.43
C ASP A 140 -2.15 -6.54 18.17
N TRP A 141 -1.33 -7.57 18.00
CA TRP A 141 -0.42 -7.72 16.84
C TRP A 141 -1.09 -8.37 15.63
N GLN A 142 -2.39 -8.65 15.69
CA GLN A 142 -3.09 -9.19 14.54
C GLN A 142 -3.28 -8.09 13.48
N PRO A 143 -2.97 -8.38 12.21
CA PRO A 143 -3.23 -7.44 11.13
C PRO A 143 -4.70 -7.08 11.04
N LYS A 144 -5.00 -5.80 10.88
CA LYS A 144 -6.34 -5.28 10.58
C LYS A 144 -6.35 -4.68 9.19
N ALA A 145 -7.52 -4.70 8.57
CA ALA A 145 -7.76 -4.07 7.29
C ALA A 145 -9.10 -3.33 7.32
N MET A 146 -9.18 -2.25 6.56
CA MET A 146 -10.40 -1.49 6.35
C MET A 146 -10.55 -1.21 4.86
N ILE A 147 -11.78 -1.38 4.36
CA ILE A 147 -12.10 -1.13 2.96
C ILE A 147 -13.31 -0.21 2.86
N ALA A 148 -13.24 0.68 1.88
CA ALA A 148 -14.30 1.57 1.47
C ALA A 148 -14.43 1.50 -0.06
N PRO A 149 -15.52 1.99 -0.66
CA PRO A 149 -15.73 1.97 -2.10
C PRO A 149 -14.55 2.48 -2.94
N TYR A 150 -13.76 3.44 -2.42
CA TYR A 150 -12.66 4.10 -3.14
C TYR A 150 -11.33 4.09 -2.40
N ALA A 151 -11.20 3.23 -1.39
CA ALA A 151 -10.00 3.16 -0.57
C ALA A 151 -9.84 1.83 0.14
N VAL A 152 -8.61 1.44 0.39
CA VAL A 152 -8.25 0.30 1.23
C VAL A 152 -7.06 0.66 2.10
N ALA A 153 -7.04 0.17 3.32
CA ALA A 153 -5.89 0.30 4.20
C ALA A 153 -5.71 -0.93 5.09
N VAL A 154 -4.48 -1.08 5.59
CA VAL A 154 -4.08 -2.11 6.54
C VAL A 154 -3.27 -1.48 7.66
N ASN A 155 -3.33 -2.11 8.83
CA ASN A 155 -2.46 -1.76 9.96
C ASN A 155 -2.15 -3.02 10.77
N THR A 156 -0.88 -3.21 11.09
CA THR A 156 -0.41 -4.18 12.08
C THR A 156 0.36 -3.44 13.16
N ASN A 157 -0.08 -3.55 14.41
CA ASN A 157 0.68 -2.98 15.53
C ASN A 157 1.97 -3.79 15.73
N LEU A 158 3.07 -3.10 15.99
CA LEU A 158 4.39 -3.71 16.07
C LEU A 158 4.85 -3.86 17.52
N GLN A 159 5.75 -4.81 17.75
CA GLN A 159 6.55 -4.86 18.97
C GLN A 159 7.70 -3.84 18.88
N GLU A 160 8.55 -3.78 19.89
CA GLU A 160 9.76 -2.96 19.84
C GLU A 160 10.59 -3.32 18.59
N ASN A 161 11.06 -2.30 17.87
CA ASN A 161 11.74 -2.43 16.59
C ASN A 161 12.68 -1.23 16.34
N GLU A 162 13.63 -1.42 15.42
CA GLU A 162 14.58 -0.36 15.03
C GLU A 162 13.99 0.59 13.97
N GLY A 163 12.89 0.17 13.34
CA GLY A 163 12.14 0.98 12.40
C GLY A 163 11.55 0.19 11.25
N LEU A 164 11.21 0.90 10.18
CA LEU A 164 10.60 0.33 8.98
C LEU A 164 11.31 0.80 7.72
N HIS A 165 11.52 -0.13 6.79
CA HIS A 165 11.84 0.15 5.40
C HIS A 165 10.60 -0.10 4.53
N ILE A 166 10.10 0.97 3.91
CA ILE A 166 8.89 0.93 3.11
C ILE A 166 9.26 1.03 1.63
N LYS A 167 8.69 0.17 0.79
CA LYS A 167 8.84 0.18 -0.67
C LYS A 167 7.49 0.27 -1.36
N PHE A 168 7.43 1.08 -2.40
CA PHE A 168 6.24 1.26 -3.24
C PHE A 168 6.53 0.70 -4.62
N HIS A 169 5.67 -0.18 -5.11
CA HIS A 169 5.83 -0.82 -6.41
C HIS A 169 4.58 -0.71 -7.26
N THR A 170 4.77 -0.79 -8.57
CA THR A 170 3.70 -0.86 -9.56
C THR A 170 3.98 -1.89 -10.62
N MET A 171 2.94 -2.47 -11.19
CA MET A 171 3.02 -3.30 -12.39
C MET A 171 2.21 -2.66 -13.50
N LYS A 172 2.76 -2.61 -14.71
CA LYS A 172 2.10 -2.09 -15.91
C LYS A 172 1.63 -3.24 -16.81
N SER A 173 0.57 -2.97 -17.55
CA SER A 173 0.09 -3.87 -18.63
C SER A 173 1.02 -3.78 -19.85
N GLY A 174 2.15 -4.47 -19.79
CA GLY A 174 3.21 -4.34 -20.78
C GLY A 174 3.98 -3.01 -20.68
N LYS A 175 4.92 -2.79 -21.62
CA LYS A 175 5.96 -1.75 -21.51
C LYS A 175 5.45 -0.31 -21.36
N ASN A 176 4.31 0.01 -21.99
CA ASN A 176 3.71 1.36 -22.01
C ASN A 176 2.25 1.37 -21.55
N GLY A 177 1.79 0.30 -20.90
CA GLY A 177 0.39 0.17 -20.50
C GLY A 177 0.01 0.96 -19.26
N GLU A 178 -1.27 0.89 -18.92
CA GLU A 178 -1.80 1.36 -17.64
C GLU A 178 -1.21 0.54 -16.49
N ILE A 179 -1.11 1.17 -15.33
CA ILE A 179 -0.77 0.50 -14.08
C ILE A 179 -1.97 -0.34 -13.64
N VAL A 180 -1.72 -1.63 -13.49
CA VAL A 180 -2.73 -2.68 -13.21
C VAL A 180 -2.50 -3.38 -11.88
N SER A 181 -1.35 -3.13 -11.23
CA SER A 181 -1.14 -3.50 -9.83
C SER A 181 -0.31 -2.47 -9.09
N MET A 182 -0.57 -2.34 -7.79
CA MET A 182 0.11 -1.46 -6.86
C MET A 182 0.40 -2.23 -5.58
N ARG A 183 1.60 -2.07 -5.03
CA ARG A 183 2.04 -2.78 -3.84
C ARG A 183 2.81 -1.86 -2.90
N ILE A 184 2.46 -1.90 -1.62
CA ILE A 184 3.21 -1.26 -0.54
C ILE A 184 3.76 -2.36 0.35
N CYS A 185 5.08 -2.43 0.47
CA CYS A 185 5.78 -3.36 1.35
C CYS A 185 6.35 -2.58 2.53
N GLU A 186 6.12 -3.05 3.74
CA GLU A 186 6.69 -2.51 4.97
C GLU A 186 7.48 -3.62 5.65
N GLN A 187 8.79 -3.42 5.79
CA GLN A 187 9.72 -4.39 6.37
C GLN A 187 10.31 -3.81 7.65
N LEU A 188 10.38 -4.60 8.71
CA LEU A 188 11.14 -4.24 9.91
C LEU A 188 12.63 -4.09 9.59
N LEU A 189 13.23 -3.00 10.08
CA LEU A 189 14.68 -2.77 10.03
C LEU A 189 15.41 -3.62 11.07
#